data_AF-Q5MD86-F1
#
_entry.id   AF-Q5MD86-F1
#
_cell.length_a   1.000
_cell.length_b   1.000
_cell.length_c   1.000
_cell.angle_alpha   90.00
_cell.angle_beta   90.00
_cell.angle_gamma   90.00
#
_symmetry.space_group_name_H-M   'P 1'
#
loop_
_entity.id
_entity.type
_entity.pdbx_description
1 polymer ?
#
loop_
_entity_poly.entity_id
_entity_poly.type
_entity_poly.pdbx_seq_one_letter_code
_entity_poly.pdbx_strand_id
1 'polypeptide(L)'
;MLRGPGPGLLLLAVLCLGTAVPSTGASKSKRQAQQMIQPQSPVAVSQSKPGCYDNGKHYQINQQWERTYLGNALICTCYGGSRGFNCESKPEAEETCFDKYTGNTYRVGDTYERPKDSMIWDCTCIGAGRGRISCTIANRCHEGGQSYKIGDTWRRPHETGGYMLECVCLGNGKGEWTCKPIAEKCFDHAAGTSYVVGETWEKPYQGWMMVDCTCLGEGSGRITCTSRNRC
;
A
#
# COMPACT_ATOMS: atom_id res chain seq x y z
N MET A 1 35.81 -11.44 -27.06
CA MET A 1 36.46 -12.76 -27.12
C MET A 1 36.14 -13.45 -25.81
N LEU A 2 35.57 -14.65 -25.65
CA LEU A 2 35.05 -15.73 -26.49
C LEU A 2 33.95 -16.37 -25.60
N ARG A 3 32.66 -16.31 -25.96
CA ARG A 3 31.84 -17.45 -26.43
C ARG A 3 32.58 -18.79 -26.59
N GLY A 4 32.03 -19.85 -25.99
CA GLY A 4 32.31 -21.23 -26.39
C GLY A 4 31.87 -22.32 -25.41
N PRO A 5 30.64 -22.85 -25.52
CA PRO A 5 30.25 -24.17 -25.04
C PRO A 5 30.46 -25.23 -26.14
N GLY A 6 30.63 -26.51 -25.78
CA GLY A 6 30.74 -27.60 -26.76
C GLY A 6 30.65 -29.01 -26.15
N PRO A 7 30.27 -30.03 -26.96
CA PRO A 7 29.27 -31.05 -26.62
C PRO A 7 29.73 -32.51 -26.83
N GLY A 8 28.85 -33.49 -26.57
CA GLY A 8 28.98 -34.88 -27.07
C GLY A 8 27.97 -35.84 -26.42
N LEU A 9 26.83 -36.12 -27.07
CA LEU A 9 26.52 -37.29 -27.92
C LEU A 9 26.49 -38.66 -27.20
N LEU A 10 25.32 -39.31 -27.17
CA LEU A 10 25.09 -40.61 -27.83
C LEU A 10 23.62 -41.08 -27.70
N LEU A 11 22.95 -41.16 -28.85
CA LEU A 11 21.71 -41.89 -29.13
C LEU A 11 22.00 -43.39 -29.22
N LEU A 12 21.01 -44.23 -28.88
CA LEU A 12 20.78 -45.52 -29.56
C LEU A 12 19.30 -45.93 -29.41
N ALA A 13 18.61 -45.96 -30.56
CA ALA A 13 17.28 -46.51 -30.75
C ALA A 13 17.41 -47.95 -31.27
N VAL A 14 16.54 -48.86 -30.82
CA VAL A 14 16.43 -50.22 -31.36
C VAL A 14 14.99 -50.45 -31.81
N LEU A 15 14.82 -50.58 -33.14
CA LEU A 15 13.63 -51.11 -33.80
C LEU A 15 13.73 -52.64 -33.91
N CYS A 16 12.61 -53.34 -33.71
CA CYS A 16 12.41 -54.69 -34.24
C CYS A 16 11.11 -54.73 -35.05
N LEU A 17 11.23 -55.20 -36.31
CA LEU A 17 10.18 -55.40 -37.30
C LEU A 17 9.83 -56.89 -37.45
N GLY A 18 8.60 -57.16 -37.87
CA GLY A 18 8.17 -58.37 -38.59
C GLY A 18 7.61 -59.48 -37.69
N THR A 19 6.54 -60.20 -38.03
CA THR A 19 6.01 -60.54 -39.37
C THR A 19 4.49 -60.80 -39.33
N ALA A 20 3.83 -60.58 -40.47
CA ALA A 20 2.46 -60.98 -40.76
C ALA A 20 2.45 -62.13 -41.78
N VAL A 21 1.50 -63.06 -41.68
CA VAL A 21 1.08 -63.96 -42.78
C VAL A 21 -0.44 -64.21 -42.68
N PRO A 22 -1.19 -64.22 -43.81
CA PRO A 22 -2.65 -64.21 -43.84
C PRO A 22 -3.27 -65.59 -44.12
N SER A 23 -4.58 -65.75 -43.91
CA SER A 23 -5.37 -66.67 -44.72
C SER A 23 -6.87 -66.31 -44.74
N THR A 24 -7.39 -66.33 -45.96
CA THR A 24 -8.74 -66.03 -46.41
C THR A 24 -9.68 -67.21 -46.22
N GLY A 25 -10.97 -66.95 -45.95
CA GLY A 25 -12.02 -67.97 -46.04
C GLY A 25 -13.41 -67.35 -46.01
N ALA A 26 -13.94 -67.01 -47.18
CA ALA A 26 -15.34 -66.64 -47.37
C ALA A 26 -16.16 -67.90 -47.68
N SER A 27 -17.29 -68.10 -47.00
CA SER A 27 -18.42 -68.83 -47.58
C SER A 27 -19.74 -68.41 -46.91
N LYS A 28 -20.71 -68.01 -47.73
CA LYS A 28 -22.09 -67.68 -47.37
C LYS A 28 -22.94 -68.95 -47.40
N SER A 29 -23.85 -69.14 -46.46
CA SER A 29 -25.03 -69.98 -46.65
C SER A 29 -26.28 -69.38 -45.98
N LYS A 30 -27.43 -69.58 -46.63
CA LYS A 30 -28.73 -68.93 -46.43
C LYS A 30 -29.64 -69.72 -45.48
N ARG A 31 -30.46 -68.95 -44.73
CA ARG A 31 -31.87 -69.16 -44.30
C ARG A 31 -32.24 -70.43 -43.52
N GLN A 32 -32.80 -70.25 -42.31
CA GLN A 32 -34.20 -70.54 -41.98
C GLN A 32 -34.54 -70.06 -40.55
N ALA A 33 -35.83 -69.77 -40.32
CA ALA A 33 -36.39 -69.20 -39.10
C ALA A 33 -36.95 -70.27 -38.16
N GLN A 34 -36.80 -70.10 -36.83
CA GLN A 34 -37.88 -70.18 -35.81
C GLN A 34 -37.32 -70.06 -34.37
N GLN A 35 -38.22 -69.64 -33.46
CA GLN A 35 -38.06 -69.00 -32.14
C GLN A 35 -37.38 -69.81 -31.02
N MET A 36 -36.84 -69.14 -29.97
CA MET A 36 -36.96 -69.47 -28.52
C MET A 36 -36.18 -68.49 -27.58
N ILE A 37 -36.92 -67.63 -26.84
CA ILE A 37 -36.87 -67.18 -25.40
C ILE A 37 -35.55 -66.69 -24.69
N GLN A 38 -35.60 -65.39 -24.26
CA GLN A 38 -34.98 -64.64 -23.11
C GLN A 38 -33.45 -64.39 -22.95
N PRO A 39 -33.01 -63.35 -22.16
CA PRO A 39 -33.67 -62.09 -21.72
C PRO A 39 -32.88 -60.82 -22.12
N GLN A 40 -33.57 -59.66 -22.12
CA GLN A 40 -32.93 -58.34 -22.14
C GLN A 40 -32.15 -58.12 -20.84
N SER A 41 -30.84 -57.88 -20.94
CA SER A 41 -30.09 -57.24 -19.86
C SER A 41 -30.50 -55.76 -19.80
N PRO A 42 -30.96 -55.25 -18.65
CA PRO A 42 -31.22 -53.83 -18.51
C PRO A 42 -29.87 -53.10 -18.53
N VAL A 43 -29.66 -52.28 -19.56
CA VAL A 43 -28.63 -51.25 -19.53
C VAL A 43 -28.98 -50.36 -18.35
N ALA A 44 -28.22 -50.47 -17.27
CA ALA A 44 -28.32 -49.56 -16.15
C ALA A 44 -28.04 -48.15 -16.67
N VAL A 45 -29.09 -47.34 -16.83
CA VAL A 45 -28.97 -45.89 -16.82
C VAL A 45 -28.34 -45.57 -15.48
N SER A 46 -27.01 -45.42 -15.49
CA SER A 46 -26.28 -44.87 -14.36
C SER A 46 -26.94 -43.54 -14.08
N GLN A 47 -27.67 -43.46 -12.97
CA GLN A 47 -28.26 -42.23 -12.48
C GLN A 47 -27.09 -41.27 -12.29
N SER A 48 -26.80 -40.46 -13.29
CA SER A 48 -25.87 -39.35 -13.17
C SER A 48 -26.52 -38.40 -12.18
N LYS A 49 -26.15 -38.54 -10.90
CA LYS A 49 -26.55 -37.57 -9.89
C LYS A 49 -26.23 -36.17 -10.45
N PRO A 50 -27.19 -35.23 -10.44
CA PRO A 50 -26.96 -33.92 -11.00
C PRO A 50 -25.88 -33.22 -10.17
N GLY A 51 -24.75 -32.94 -10.81
CA GLY A 51 -23.57 -32.42 -10.13
C GLY A 51 -22.37 -32.33 -11.05
N CYS A 52 -21.23 -31.96 -10.49
CA CYS A 52 -19.97 -31.82 -11.19
C CYS A 52 -18.99 -32.90 -10.71
N TYR A 53 -18.19 -33.43 -11.63
CA TYR A 53 -17.10 -34.36 -11.31
C TYR A 53 -15.76 -33.68 -11.58
N ASP A 54 -14.91 -33.62 -10.55
CA ASP A 54 -13.55 -33.07 -10.65
C ASP A 54 -12.58 -33.95 -9.83
N ASN A 55 -11.44 -34.33 -10.42
CA ASN A 55 -10.42 -35.22 -9.83
C ASN A 55 -10.98 -36.48 -9.10
N GLY A 56 -11.99 -37.12 -9.68
CA GLY A 56 -12.60 -38.33 -9.10
C GLY A 56 -13.53 -38.08 -7.91
N LYS A 57 -13.78 -36.82 -7.53
CA LYS A 57 -14.77 -36.42 -6.52
C LYS A 57 -16.04 -35.88 -7.19
N HIS A 58 -17.18 -36.13 -6.56
CA HIS A 58 -18.49 -35.61 -6.99
C HIS A 58 -18.88 -34.41 -6.12
N TYR A 59 -19.27 -33.32 -6.77
CA TYR A 59 -19.67 -32.06 -6.16
C TYR A 59 -21.13 -31.75 -6.51
N GLN A 60 -21.91 -31.31 -5.51
CA GLN A 60 -23.29 -30.88 -5.69
C GLN A 60 -23.36 -29.54 -6.44
N ILE A 61 -24.52 -29.23 -7.03
CA ILE A 61 -24.77 -27.92 -7.66
C ILE A 61 -24.62 -26.81 -6.61
N ASN A 62 -23.94 -25.72 -6.97
CA ASN A 62 -23.52 -24.60 -6.11
C ASN A 62 -22.49 -24.96 -5.02
N GLN A 63 -21.99 -26.18 -4.98
CA GLN A 63 -20.88 -26.52 -4.10
C GLN A 63 -19.62 -25.82 -4.59
N GLN A 64 -18.85 -25.28 -3.64
CA GLN A 64 -17.52 -24.75 -3.88
C GLN A 64 -16.45 -25.65 -3.26
N TRP A 65 -15.29 -25.74 -3.92
CA TRP A 65 -14.14 -26.48 -3.42
C TRP A 65 -12.83 -25.82 -3.83
N GLU A 66 -11.79 -26.07 -3.04
CA GLU A 66 -10.45 -25.59 -3.33
C GLU A 66 -9.69 -26.62 -4.19
N ARG A 67 -9.05 -26.14 -5.26
CA ARG A 67 -8.20 -26.93 -6.17
C ARG A 67 -6.87 -26.23 -6.35
N THR A 68 -5.76 -26.96 -6.31
CA THR A 68 -4.45 -26.39 -6.62
C THR A 68 -4.13 -26.59 -8.11
N TYR A 69 -3.74 -25.52 -8.81
CA TYR A 69 -3.28 -25.58 -10.21
C TYR A 69 -1.95 -24.83 -10.33
N LEU A 70 -0.90 -25.52 -10.78
CA LEU A 70 0.47 -24.98 -10.89
C LEU A 70 0.98 -24.31 -9.59
N GLY A 71 0.58 -24.85 -8.42
CA GLY A 71 0.95 -24.30 -7.10
C GLY A 71 0.02 -23.21 -6.56
N ASN A 72 -0.92 -22.68 -7.36
CA ASN A 72 -1.87 -21.66 -6.94
C ASN A 72 -3.21 -22.28 -6.52
N ALA A 73 -3.82 -21.76 -5.45
CA ALA A 73 -5.16 -22.16 -5.02
C ALA A 73 -6.24 -21.51 -5.91
N LEU A 74 -7.16 -22.34 -6.40
CA LEU A 74 -8.35 -21.94 -7.14
C LEU A 74 -9.58 -22.32 -6.32
N ILE A 75 -10.62 -21.49 -6.36
CA ILE A 75 -11.95 -21.82 -5.86
C ILE A 75 -12.82 -22.21 -7.06
N CYS A 76 -13.22 -23.46 -7.11
CA CYS A 76 -14.11 -24.00 -8.13
C CYS A 76 -15.56 -24.01 -7.65
N THR A 77 -16.49 -23.61 -8.52
CA THR A 77 -17.94 -23.61 -8.25
C THR A 77 -18.66 -24.47 -9.27
N CYS A 78 -19.49 -25.41 -8.80
CA CYS A 78 -20.32 -26.25 -9.67
C CYS A 78 -21.61 -25.54 -10.10
N TYR A 79 -21.88 -25.47 -11.39
CA TYR A 79 -23.13 -24.93 -11.96
C TYR A 79 -24.08 -26.03 -12.47
N GLY A 80 -23.73 -27.30 -12.25
CA GLY A 80 -24.53 -28.47 -12.60
C GLY A 80 -24.07 -29.19 -13.87
N GLY A 81 -24.59 -30.40 -14.10
CA GLY A 81 -24.07 -31.32 -15.12
C GLY A 81 -24.11 -30.81 -16.57
N SER A 82 -24.97 -29.84 -16.90
CA SER A 82 -25.03 -29.21 -18.23
C SER A 82 -24.11 -28.00 -18.39
N ARG A 83 -23.79 -27.29 -17.30
CA ARG A 83 -22.96 -26.07 -17.29
C ARG A 83 -21.53 -26.32 -16.80
N GLY A 84 -21.26 -27.48 -16.20
CA GLY A 84 -19.97 -27.83 -15.63
C GLY A 84 -19.64 -26.99 -14.39
N PHE A 85 -18.34 -26.75 -14.17
CA PHE A 85 -17.82 -25.96 -13.07
C PHE A 85 -16.81 -24.92 -13.59
N ASN A 86 -16.75 -23.76 -12.95
CA ASN A 86 -15.72 -22.74 -13.21
C ASN A 86 -14.78 -22.64 -12.01
N CYS A 87 -13.49 -22.36 -12.24
CA CYS A 87 -12.52 -22.16 -11.18
C CYS A 87 -11.90 -20.77 -11.29
N GLU A 88 -11.95 -20.01 -10.20
CA GLU A 88 -11.37 -18.68 -10.09
C GLU A 88 -10.16 -18.74 -9.15
N SER A 89 -9.16 -17.88 -9.37
CA SER A 89 -8.05 -17.78 -8.42
C SER A 89 -8.59 -17.38 -7.06
N LYS A 90 -8.25 -18.15 -6.03
CA LYS A 90 -8.50 -17.72 -4.65
C LYS A 90 -7.76 -16.40 -4.46
N PRO A 91 -8.45 -15.31 -4.08
CA PRO A 91 -7.75 -14.08 -3.75
C PRO A 91 -6.76 -14.44 -2.64
N GLU A 92 -5.48 -14.12 -2.86
CA GLU A 92 -4.43 -14.27 -1.86
C GLU A 92 -4.95 -13.61 -0.58
N ALA A 93 -4.82 -14.30 0.56
CA ALA A 93 -5.32 -13.77 1.82
C ALA A 93 -4.76 -12.35 1.96
N GLU A 94 -5.64 -11.34 2.08
CA GLU A 94 -5.23 -9.94 2.14
C GLU A 94 -4.06 -9.84 3.12
N GLU A 95 -2.87 -9.57 2.59
CA GLU A 95 -1.69 -9.46 3.44
C GLU A 95 -1.95 -8.32 4.41
N THR A 96 -1.70 -8.59 5.69
CA THR A 96 -1.88 -7.62 6.75
C THR A 96 -0.64 -7.59 7.62
N CYS A 97 -0.36 -6.43 8.19
CA CYS A 97 0.70 -6.26 9.16
C CYS A 97 0.11 -6.05 10.54
N PHE A 98 0.51 -6.90 11.49
CA PHE A 98 0.16 -6.73 12.90
C PHE A 98 1.24 -5.90 13.61
N ASP A 99 0.87 -4.72 14.10
CA ASP A 99 1.77 -3.90 14.90
C ASP A 99 1.70 -4.30 16.38
N LYS A 100 2.69 -5.06 16.84
CA LYS A 100 2.82 -5.50 18.23
C LYS A 100 2.85 -4.36 19.27
N TYR A 101 3.17 -3.12 18.87
CA TYR A 101 3.24 -1.99 19.79
C TYR A 101 1.88 -1.36 20.05
N THR A 102 1.04 -1.27 19.02
CA THR A 102 -0.30 -0.66 19.11
C THR A 102 -1.42 -1.70 19.25
N GLY A 103 -1.14 -2.96 18.91
CA GLY A 103 -2.15 -4.03 18.86
C GLY A 103 -3.05 -3.96 17.63
N ASN A 104 -2.79 -3.02 16.71
CA ASN A 104 -3.60 -2.81 15.52
C ASN A 104 -3.10 -3.66 14.36
N THR A 105 -4.03 -3.98 13.45
CA THR A 105 -3.75 -4.66 12.20
C THR A 105 -3.98 -3.69 11.05
N TYR A 106 -2.99 -3.56 10.17
CA TYR A 106 -2.99 -2.66 9.02
C TYR A 106 -2.97 -3.46 7.72
N ARG A 107 -3.59 -2.95 6.66
CA ARG A 107 -3.52 -3.51 5.31
C ARG A 107 -2.23 -3.09 4.63
N VAL A 108 -1.76 -3.89 3.67
CA VAL A 108 -0.60 -3.49 2.86
C VAL A 108 -0.87 -2.17 2.15
N GLY A 109 0.09 -1.26 2.25
CA GLY A 109 -0.01 0.11 1.75
C GLY A 109 -0.48 1.13 2.79
N ASP A 110 -1.06 0.70 3.91
CA ASP A 110 -1.45 1.62 4.97
C ASP A 110 -0.21 2.29 5.58
N THR A 111 -0.30 3.61 5.74
CA THR A 111 0.69 4.43 6.45
C THR A 111 0.07 4.96 7.73
N TYR A 112 0.81 4.90 8.83
CA TYR A 112 0.33 5.34 10.13
C TYR A 112 1.46 5.92 11.00
N GLU A 113 1.08 6.76 11.95
CA GLU A 113 2.01 7.41 12.88
C GLU A 113 2.16 6.57 14.15
N ARG A 114 3.40 6.39 14.60
CA ARG A 114 3.70 5.70 15.85
C ARG A 114 4.56 6.55 16.78
N PRO A 115 3.97 7.10 17.87
CA PRO A 115 4.74 7.74 18.93
C PRO A 115 5.63 6.71 19.65
N LYS A 116 6.93 7.00 19.77
CA LYS A 116 7.90 6.19 20.51
C LYS A 116 9.09 7.06 20.95
N ASP A 117 9.46 7.01 22.23
CA ASP A 117 10.64 7.70 22.78
C ASP A 117 10.66 9.21 22.44
N SER A 118 9.53 9.91 22.59
CA SER A 118 9.37 11.33 22.26
C SER A 118 9.64 11.68 20.78
N MET A 119 9.59 10.69 19.90
CA MET A 119 9.63 10.86 18.45
C MET A 119 8.40 10.23 17.82
N ILE A 120 7.92 10.80 16.73
CA ILE A 120 6.89 10.19 15.90
C ILE A 120 7.59 9.46 14.74
N TRP A 121 7.24 8.20 14.56
CA TRP A 121 7.71 7.37 13.46
C TRP A 121 6.61 7.23 12.42
N ASP A 122 6.94 7.47 11.15
CA ASP A 122 6.05 7.18 10.04
C ASP A 122 6.24 5.72 9.64
N CYS A 123 5.22 4.91 9.92
CA CYS A 123 5.22 3.48 9.64
C CYS A 123 4.39 3.17 8.39
N THR A 124 4.79 2.12 7.67
CA THR A 124 4.10 1.60 6.49
C THR A 124 4.04 0.09 6.57
N CYS A 125 2.85 -0.47 6.34
CA CYS A 125 2.68 -1.91 6.15
C CYS A 125 3.09 -2.29 4.72
N ILE A 126 4.16 -3.07 4.60
CA ILE A 126 4.72 -3.48 3.30
C ILE A 126 4.17 -4.84 2.84
N GLY A 127 3.70 -5.69 3.75
CA GLY A 127 3.18 -7.02 3.40
C GLY A 127 4.29 -8.05 3.26
N ALA A 128 5.06 -8.03 2.16
CA ALA A 128 6.22 -8.91 1.89
C ALA A 128 6.08 -10.38 2.38
N GLY A 129 4.88 -10.97 2.34
CA GLY A 129 4.59 -12.35 2.74
C GLY A 129 4.69 -12.66 4.24
N ARG A 130 5.06 -11.70 5.09
CA ARG A 130 5.24 -11.90 6.54
C ARG A 130 4.65 -10.78 7.41
N GLY A 131 3.90 -9.84 6.81
CA GLY A 131 3.40 -8.67 7.52
C GLY A 131 4.51 -7.70 7.93
N ARG A 132 5.48 -7.46 7.02
CA ARG A 132 6.61 -6.56 7.31
C ARG A 132 6.14 -5.12 7.49
N ILE A 133 6.49 -4.52 8.63
CA ILE A 133 6.30 -3.09 8.90
C ILE A 133 7.65 -2.38 8.78
N SER A 134 7.70 -1.30 8.00
CA SER A 134 8.85 -0.39 7.96
C SER A 134 8.47 0.92 8.62
N CYS A 135 9.35 1.49 9.44
CA CYS A 135 9.12 2.78 10.07
C CYS A 135 10.35 3.67 9.90
N THR A 136 10.12 4.96 9.65
CA THR A 136 11.18 5.93 9.43
C THR A 136 10.89 7.24 10.17
N ILE A 137 11.96 7.94 10.53
CA ILE A 137 11.92 9.32 11.03
C ILE A 137 12.40 10.33 9.98
N ALA A 138 12.87 9.86 8.83
CA ALA A 138 13.54 10.69 7.83
C ALA A 138 12.64 11.80 7.25
N ASN A 139 11.31 11.60 7.30
CA ASN A 139 10.32 12.54 6.80
C ASN A 139 9.85 13.54 7.87
N ARG A 140 10.54 13.62 9.01
CA ARG A 140 10.16 14.48 10.13
C ARG A 140 11.35 15.27 10.65
N CYS A 141 11.04 16.46 11.16
CA CYS A 141 11.97 17.28 11.93
C CYS A 141 11.68 17.09 13.42
N HIS A 142 12.72 16.99 14.24
CA HIS A 142 12.58 16.75 15.67
C HIS A 142 13.21 17.89 16.46
N GLU A 143 12.44 18.47 17.37
CA GLU A 143 12.93 19.49 18.32
C GLU A 143 12.16 19.38 19.64
N GLY A 144 12.89 19.41 20.76
CA GLY A 144 12.29 19.50 22.10
C GLY A 144 11.32 18.36 22.47
N GLY A 145 11.50 17.16 21.89
CA GLY A 145 10.58 16.02 22.07
C GLY A 145 9.29 16.11 21.25
N GLN A 146 9.20 17.09 20.35
CA GLN A 146 8.13 17.19 19.35
C GLN A 146 8.65 16.75 17.99
N SER A 147 7.74 16.29 17.14
CA SER A 147 8.06 15.83 15.79
C SER A 147 7.12 16.51 14.79
N TYR A 148 7.71 17.22 13.84
CA TYR A 148 7.02 18.05 12.86
C TYR A 148 7.12 17.41 11.48
N LYS A 149 6.04 17.46 10.71
CA LYS A 149 6.03 17.05 9.30
C LYS A 149 6.71 18.10 8.44
N ILE A 150 7.16 17.69 7.26
CA ILE A 150 7.70 18.63 6.26
C ILE A 150 6.64 19.69 5.93
N GLY A 151 7.02 20.96 6.02
CA GLY A 151 6.14 22.11 5.84
C GLY A 151 5.49 22.62 7.13
N ASP A 152 5.51 21.86 8.23
CA ASP A 152 5.02 22.34 9.51
C ASP A 152 5.89 23.48 10.03
N THR A 153 5.24 24.46 10.68
CA THR A 153 5.89 25.58 11.35
C THR A 153 5.61 25.57 12.85
N TRP A 154 6.60 25.95 13.66
CA TRP A 154 6.44 26.06 15.11
C TRP A 154 7.22 27.24 15.67
N ARG A 155 6.88 27.65 16.89
CA ARG A 155 7.54 28.77 17.57
C ARG A 155 8.39 28.28 18.73
N ARG A 156 9.55 28.91 18.91
CA ARG A 156 10.44 28.66 20.05
C ARG A 156 11.15 29.95 20.49
N PRO A 157 11.49 30.11 21.77
CA PRO A 157 12.34 31.22 22.20
C PRO A 157 13.77 31.06 21.65
N HIS A 158 14.44 32.18 21.36
CA HIS A 158 15.88 32.17 21.07
C HIS A 158 16.68 31.76 22.33
N GLU A 159 17.81 31.04 22.15
CA GLU A 159 18.60 30.48 23.26
C GLU A 159 19.09 31.52 24.27
N THR A 160 19.42 32.73 23.82
CA THR A 160 19.85 33.82 24.69
C THR A 160 18.71 34.56 25.41
N GLY A 161 17.46 34.20 25.12
CA GLY A 161 16.29 34.97 25.53
C GLY A 161 16.19 36.33 24.81
N GLY A 162 14.98 36.86 24.67
CA GLY A 162 14.76 38.22 24.19
C GLY A 162 13.94 38.35 22.90
N TYR A 163 13.79 37.29 22.11
CA TYR A 163 12.86 37.27 20.98
C TYR A 163 12.44 35.84 20.62
N MET A 164 11.29 35.73 19.95
CA MET A 164 10.73 34.47 19.50
C MET A 164 11.23 34.16 18.10
N LEU A 165 11.39 32.87 17.81
CA LEU A 165 11.71 32.35 16.50
C LEU A 165 10.50 31.60 15.96
N GLU A 166 10.28 31.71 14.65
CA GLU A 166 9.39 30.84 13.90
C GLU A 166 10.23 29.92 13.02
N CYS A 167 10.04 28.63 13.21
CA CYS A 167 10.78 27.56 12.58
C CYS A 167 9.91 26.82 11.56
N VAL A 168 10.54 26.26 10.53
CA VAL A 168 9.88 25.46 9.49
C VAL A 168 10.65 24.16 9.23
N CYS A 169 9.93 23.06 9.11
CA CYS A 169 10.51 21.77 8.76
C CYS A 169 10.72 21.66 7.25
N LEU A 170 11.97 21.50 6.83
CA LEU A 170 12.36 21.36 5.41
C LEU A 170 12.51 19.88 5.02
N GLY A 171 12.98 19.04 5.94
CA GLY A 171 13.00 17.59 5.75
C GLY A 171 13.96 17.09 4.67
N ASN A 172 15.07 17.78 4.40
CA ASN A 172 16.12 17.44 3.40
C ASN A 172 16.82 16.08 3.65
N GLY A 173 16.07 14.97 3.73
CA GLY A 173 16.53 13.60 3.99
C GLY A 173 17.01 13.31 5.41
N LYS A 174 17.21 14.33 6.25
CA LYS A 174 17.74 14.21 7.62
C LYS A 174 16.90 14.92 8.68
N GLY A 175 15.70 15.39 8.33
CA GLY A 175 14.88 16.20 9.25
C GLY A 175 15.44 17.61 9.46
N GLU A 176 16.01 18.23 8.41
CA GLU A 176 16.52 19.60 8.47
C GLU A 176 15.39 20.62 8.66
N TRP A 177 15.63 21.63 9.50
CA TRP A 177 14.71 22.72 9.76
C TRP A 177 15.46 24.04 9.93
N THR A 178 14.77 25.16 9.72
CA THR A 178 15.35 26.51 9.84
C THR A 178 14.42 27.41 10.62
N CYS A 179 14.96 28.44 11.29
CA CYS A 179 14.16 29.41 12.03
C CYS A 179 14.48 30.85 11.65
N LYS A 180 13.48 31.73 11.75
CA LYS A 180 13.60 33.17 11.55
C LYS A 180 13.07 33.92 12.77
N PRO A 181 13.68 35.06 13.14
CA PRO A 181 13.15 35.90 14.19
C PRO A 181 11.73 36.39 13.87
N ILE A 182 10.87 36.38 14.86
CA ILE A 182 9.56 37.03 14.85
C ILE A 182 9.48 37.98 16.05
N ALA A 183 9.08 39.22 15.82
CA ALA A 183 8.81 40.13 16.91
C ALA A 183 7.30 40.27 17.07
N GLU A 184 6.76 39.73 18.16
CA GLU A 184 5.33 39.81 18.46
C GLU A 184 4.91 41.20 18.97
N LYS A 185 5.88 41.96 19.47
CA LYS A 185 5.69 43.32 19.99
C LYS A 185 6.85 44.20 19.59
N CYS A 186 6.56 45.49 19.41
CA CYS A 186 7.56 46.54 19.31
C CYS A 186 7.59 47.34 20.61
N PHE A 187 8.77 47.59 21.15
CA PHE A 187 8.91 48.40 22.36
C PHE A 187 9.28 49.83 22.00
N ASP A 188 8.42 50.79 22.33
CA ASP A 188 8.72 52.21 22.16
C ASP A 188 9.42 52.75 23.41
N HIS A 189 10.74 52.94 23.32
CA HIS A 189 11.54 53.47 24.42
C HIS A 189 11.12 54.89 24.86
N ALA A 190 10.55 55.70 23.96
CA ALA A 190 10.10 57.05 24.30
C ALA A 190 8.80 57.04 25.11
N ALA A 191 7.90 56.09 24.83
CA ALA A 191 6.65 55.91 25.54
C ALA A 191 6.73 54.90 26.70
N GLY A 192 7.84 54.16 26.82
CA GLY A 192 8.02 53.09 27.82
C GLY A 192 7.01 51.95 27.69
N THR A 193 6.38 51.79 26.52
CA THR A 193 5.22 50.91 26.29
C THR A 193 5.48 49.97 25.12
N SER A 194 4.96 48.74 25.18
CA SER A 194 5.01 47.77 24.08
C SER A 194 3.71 47.77 23.27
N TYR A 195 3.83 47.78 21.95
CA TYR A 195 2.71 47.72 21.00
C TYR A 195 2.76 46.40 20.22
N VAL A 196 1.60 45.80 19.92
CA VAL A 196 1.54 44.57 19.11
C VAL A 196 1.76 44.86 17.64
N VAL A 197 2.18 43.87 16.85
CA VAL A 197 2.34 44.04 15.40
C VAL A 197 1.03 44.46 14.74
N GLY A 198 1.10 45.49 13.91
CA GLY A 198 -0.04 46.14 13.25
C GLY A 198 -0.68 47.27 14.07
N GLU A 199 -0.32 47.42 15.35
CA GLU A 199 -0.83 48.49 16.20
C GLU A 199 -0.20 49.84 15.81
N THR A 200 -1.04 50.88 15.84
CA THR A 200 -0.64 52.26 15.55
C THR A 200 -0.88 53.17 16.74
N TRP A 201 0.07 54.06 17.02
CA TRP A 201 -0.04 55.03 18.10
C TRP A 201 0.56 56.37 17.72
N GLU A 202 0.10 57.42 18.39
CA GLU A 202 0.64 58.77 18.22
C GLU A 202 1.67 59.06 19.30
N LYS A 203 2.75 59.76 18.95
CA LYS A 203 3.68 60.29 19.94
C LYS A 203 4.30 61.62 19.53
N PRO A 204 4.71 62.45 20.51
CA PRO A 204 5.48 63.65 20.23
C PRO A 204 6.88 63.27 19.76
N TYR A 205 7.28 63.81 18.61
CA TYR A 205 8.63 63.75 18.09
C TYR A 205 9.36 65.05 18.44
N GLN A 206 10.45 64.92 19.22
CA GLN A 206 11.29 66.04 19.69
C GLN A 206 10.51 67.19 20.36
N GLY A 207 9.29 66.94 20.85
CA GLY A 207 8.47 67.92 21.57
C GLY A 207 7.73 68.96 20.72
N TRP A 208 7.93 69.01 19.40
CA TRP A 208 7.36 70.05 18.53
C TRP A 208 6.44 69.52 17.41
N MET A 209 6.45 68.22 17.14
CA MET A 209 5.66 67.58 16.09
C MET A 209 5.00 66.30 16.59
N MET A 210 3.82 65.96 16.08
CA MET A 210 3.17 64.66 16.32
C MET A 210 3.44 63.73 15.14
N VAL A 211 3.86 62.50 15.44
CA VAL A 211 4.07 61.45 14.46
C VAL A 211 3.14 60.28 14.74
N ASP A 212 2.64 59.68 13.66
CA ASP A 212 1.85 58.46 13.71
C ASP A 212 2.81 57.28 13.49
N CYS A 213 2.96 56.44 14.51
CA CYS A 213 3.83 55.28 14.52
C CYS A 213 3.05 53.98 14.30
N THR A 214 3.71 52.97 13.73
CA THR A 214 3.16 51.64 13.50
C THR A 214 4.21 50.59 13.86
N CYS A 215 3.79 49.55 14.59
CA CYS A 215 4.63 48.39 14.87
C CYS A 215 4.56 47.40 13.70
N LEU A 216 5.70 47.19 13.03
CA LEU A 216 5.79 46.26 11.89
C LEU A 216 6.30 44.88 12.29
N GLY A 217 7.06 44.78 13.38
CA GLY A 217 7.40 43.48 13.98
C GLY A 217 8.26 42.55 13.12
N GLU A 218 8.94 43.04 12.07
CA GLU A 218 9.80 42.33 11.10
C GLU A 218 11.00 41.58 11.75
N GLY A 219 10.74 40.67 12.68
CA GLY A 219 11.72 39.91 13.46
C GLY A 219 12.43 40.70 14.56
N SER A 220 12.61 42.01 14.41
CA SER A 220 13.39 42.85 15.34
C SER A 220 12.55 43.83 16.19
N GLY A 221 11.23 43.82 16.05
CA GLY A 221 10.35 44.80 16.70
C GLY A 221 10.40 46.17 16.01
N ARG A 222 10.55 46.18 14.67
CA ARG A 222 10.67 47.40 13.86
C ARG A 222 9.44 48.30 14.03
N ILE A 223 9.70 49.58 14.32
CA ILE A 223 8.70 50.66 14.38
C ILE A 223 8.96 51.61 13.22
N THR A 224 7.91 51.99 12.49
CA THR A 224 7.95 53.07 11.52
C THR A 224 7.08 54.22 12.00
N CYS A 225 7.51 55.46 11.82
CA CYS A 225 6.71 56.63 12.18
C CYS A 225 6.67 57.60 11.00
N THR A 226 5.51 58.18 10.75
CA THR A 226 5.30 59.17 9.70
C THR A 226 4.81 60.47 10.30
N SER A 227 5.31 61.60 9.78
CA SER A 227 4.83 62.91 10.17
C SER A 227 3.39 63.07 9.69
N ARG A 228 2.52 63.52 10.58
CA ARG A 228 1.16 63.87 10.19
C ARG A 228 1.19 65.25 9.55
N ASN A 229 1.01 65.30 8.22
CA ASN A 229 0.74 66.57 7.53
C ASN A 229 -0.65 67.05 7.97
N ARG A 230 -0.71 67.87 9.02
CA ARG A 230 -1.89 68.68 9.31
C ARG A 230 -1.91 69.81 8.26
N CYS A 231 -2.50 69.53 7.10
CA CYS A 231 -2.93 70.57 6.17
C CYS A 231 -4.12 71.33 6.75
#